data_AF-A0A2N8SMG0-F1
#
_entry.id   AF-A0A2N8SMG0-F1
#
_cell.length_a   1.000
_cell.length_b   1.000
_cell.length_c   1.000
_cell.angle_alpha   90.00
_cell.angle_beta   90.00
_cell.angle_gamma   90.00
#
_symmetry.space_group_name_H-M   'P 1'
#
loop_
_entity.id
_entity.type
_entity.pdbx_description
1 polymer ?
#
loop_
_entity_poly.entity_id
_entity_poly.type
_entity_poly.pdbx_seq_one_letter_code
_entity_poly.pdbx_strand_id
1 'polypeptide(L)'
;MTVSKTKSSFYRRLYVAWLIDSGTAVSVPAIVEATGMPRRTAQDTLAALADLDIDCCFVQEAGERHNGGHYRIDDWGAIDRQWIERNLAQIKAVLAYP
;
A
#
# COMPACT_ATOMS: atom_id res chain seq x y z
N MET A 1 -5.83 10.48 21.35
CA MET A 1 -6.48 11.25 20.26
C MET A 1 -7.07 10.28 19.26
N THR A 2 -8.36 10.41 18.94
CA THR A 2 -9.01 9.58 17.93
C THR A 2 -8.55 10.03 16.54
N VAL A 3 -7.97 9.13 15.75
CA VAL A 3 -7.51 9.44 14.39
C VAL A 3 -8.72 9.59 13.48
N SER A 4 -8.78 10.65 12.68
CA SER A 4 -9.89 10.85 11.73
C SER A 4 -9.86 9.78 10.64
N LYS A 5 -11.05 9.43 10.10
CA LYS A 5 -11.17 8.47 8.99
C LYS A 5 -10.36 8.92 7.76
N THR A 6 -10.33 10.22 7.49
CA THR A 6 -9.53 10.79 6.39
C THR A 6 -8.04 10.54 6.60
N LYS A 7 -7.53 10.81 7.81
CA LYS A 7 -6.10 10.61 8.13
C LYS A 7 -5.71 9.14 8.08
N SER A 8 -6.53 8.24 8.63
CA SER A 8 -6.25 6.81 8.58
C SER A 8 -6.33 6.25 7.15
N SER A 9 -7.27 6.71 6.32
CA SER A 9 -7.34 6.34 4.90
C SER A 9 -6.12 6.82 4.11
N PHE A 10 -5.68 8.06 4.34
CA PHE A 10 -4.49 8.61 3.71
C PHE A 10 -3.24 7.81 4.09
N TYR A 11 -2.98 7.62 5.39
CA TYR A 11 -1.83 6.86 5.87
C TYR A 11 -1.81 5.41 5.42
N ARG A 12 -2.98 4.75 5.31
CA ARG A 12 -3.05 3.39 4.80
C ARG A 12 -2.59 3.30 3.34
N ARG A 13 -3.00 4.25 2.49
CA ARG A 13 -2.58 4.31 1.08
C ARG A 13 -1.07 4.55 0.96
N LEU A 14 -0.53 5.49 1.73
CA LEU A 14 0.93 5.73 1.78
C LEU A 14 1.70 4.48 2.21
N TYR A 15 1.23 3.79 3.25
CA TYR A 15 1.89 2.60 3.76
C TYR A 15 1.83 1.43 2.77
N VAL A 16 0.68 1.18 2.14
CA VAL A 16 0.55 0.12 1.13
C VAL A 16 1.42 0.41 -0.09
N ALA A 17 1.45 1.64 -0.60
CA ALA A 17 2.35 2.00 -1.70
C ALA A 17 3.82 1.77 -1.32
N TRP A 18 4.22 2.13 -0.10
CA TRP A 18 5.59 1.93 0.38
C TRP A 18 5.93 0.44 0.55
N LEU A 19 5.00 -0.38 1.02
CA LEU A 19 5.18 -1.83 1.12
C LEU A 19 5.46 -2.46 -0.26
N ILE A 20 4.76 -1.98 -1.29
CA ILE A 20 4.95 -2.44 -2.67
C ILE A 20 6.31 -1.97 -3.20
N ASP A 21 6.59 -0.67 -3.11
CA ASP A 21 7.80 -0.06 -3.66
C ASP A 21 9.09 -0.54 -2.97
N SER A 22 9.02 -0.85 -1.68
CA SER A 22 10.13 -1.47 -0.93
C SER A 22 10.32 -2.97 -1.22
N GLY A 23 9.38 -3.61 -1.93
CA GLY A 23 9.35 -5.06 -2.15
C GLY A 23 8.90 -5.87 -0.93
N THR A 24 8.53 -5.23 0.18
CA THR A 24 8.13 -5.91 1.43
C THR A 24 6.84 -6.71 1.24
N ALA A 25 5.86 -6.16 0.51
CA ALA A 25 4.63 -6.86 0.19
C ALA A 25 4.07 -6.38 -1.16
N VAL A 26 4.20 -7.22 -2.17
CA VAL A 26 3.86 -6.92 -3.57
C VAL A 26 2.61 -7.65 -4.07
N SER A 27 1.84 -8.27 -3.18
CA SER A 27 0.60 -8.98 -3.54
C SER A 27 -0.47 -8.76 -2.48
N VAL A 28 -1.76 -8.94 -2.84
CA VAL A 28 -2.85 -8.78 -1.87
C VAL A 28 -2.65 -9.68 -0.62
N PRO A 29 -2.30 -10.98 -0.76
CA PRO A 29 -2.00 -11.82 0.41
C PRO A 29 -0.86 -11.26 1.27
N ALA A 30 0.25 -10.84 0.67
CA ALA A 30 1.39 -10.29 1.41
C ALA A 30 1.04 -8.98 2.13
N ILE A 31 0.21 -8.12 1.52
CA ILE A 31 -0.26 -6.88 2.17
C ILE A 31 -1.13 -7.22 3.38
N VAL A 32 -2.05 -8.18 3.25
CA VAL A 32 -2.90 -8.63 4.36
C VAL A 32 -2.05 -9.16 5.52
N GLU A 33 -1.01 -9.95 5.22
CA GLU A 33 -0.08 -10.47 6.23
C GLU A 33 0.70 -9.34 6.91
N ALA A 34 1.25 -8.40 6.13
CA ALA A 34 2.06 -7.30 6.65
C ALA A 34 1.29 -6.29 7.51
N THR A 35 -0.03 -6.16 7.32
CA THR A 35 -0.83 -5.14 8.02
C THR A 35 -1.94 -5.70 8.92
N GLY A 36 -2.28 -6.98 8.80
CA GLY A 36 -3.45 -7.58 9.45
C GLY A 36 -4.81 -7.04 8.98
N MET A 37 -4.87 -6.31 7.87
CA MET A 37 -6.13 -5.72 7.40
C MET A 37 -6.96 -6.75 6.61
N PRO A 38 -8.30 -6.63 6.56
CA PRO A 38 -9.11 -7.51 5.72
C PRO A 38 -8.73 -7.42 4.23
N ARG A 39 -8.82 -8.55 3.51
CA ARG A 39 -8.52 -8.61 2.07
C ARG A 39 -9.21 -7.52 1.25
N ARG A 40 -10.50 -7.28 1.53
CA ARG A 40 -11.28 -6.24 0.83
C ARG A 40 -10.70 -4.85 1.06
N THR A 41 -10.24 -4.56 2.28
CA THR A 41 -9.57 -3.29 2.61
C THR A 41 -8.25 -3.13 1.88
N ALA A 42 -7.45 -4.19 1.73
CA ALA A 42 -6.23 -4.14 0.93
C ALA A 42 -6.54 -3.83 -0.53
N GLN A 43 -7.51 -4.52 -1.12
CA GLN A 43 -7.96 -4.29 -2.50
C GLN A 43 -8.51 -2.88 -2.74
N ASP A 44 -9.35 -2.38 -1.83
CA ASP A 44 -9.88 -1.01 -1.92
C ASP A 44 -8.76 0.03 -1.75
N THR A 45 -7.76 -0.24 -0.91
CA THR A 45 -6.61 0.65 -0.74
C THR A 45 -5.78 0.73 -2.02
N LEU A 46 -5.51 -0.40 -2.67
CA LEU A 46 -4.80 -0.47 -3.94
C LEU A 46 -5.53 0.29 -5.05
N ALA A 47 -6.84 0.07 -5.17
CA ALA A 47 -7.67 0.76 -6.15
C ALA A 47 -7.70 2.29 -5.97
N ALA A 48 -7.55 2.76 -4.72
CA ALA A 48 -7.58 4.18 -4.36
C ALA A 48 -6.20 4.86 -4.33
N LEU A 49 -5.13 4.19 -4.80
CA LEU A 49 -3.79 4.80 -4.92
C LEU A 49 -3.75 5.88 -6.01
N ALA A 50 -4.45 5.66 -7.13
CA ALA A 50 -4.55 6.63 -8.22
C ALA A 50 -5.20 7.96 -7.78
N ASP A 51 -6.07 7.95 -6.76
CA ASP A 51 -6.65 9.18 -6.19
C ASP A 51 -5.60 10.07 -5.48
N LEU A 52 -4.38 9.56 -5.26
CA LEU A 52 -3.23 10.30 -4.72
C LEU A 52 -2.13 10.52 -5.78
N ASP A 53 -2.45 10.31 -7.06
CA ASP A 53 -1.50 10.33 -8.18
C ASP A 53 -0.37 9.30 -8.07
N ILE A 54 -0.53 8.25 -7.24
CA ILE A 54 0.43 7.14 -7.16
C ILE A 54 0.09 6.14 -8.26
N ASP A 55 1.01 5.96 -9.21
CA ASP A 55 0.90 4.98 -10.28
C ASP A 55 1.32 3.60 -9.78
N CYS A 56 0.34 2.72 -9.59
CA CYS A 56 0.51 1.36 -9.11
C CYS A 56 -0.02 0.36 -10.14
N CYS A 57 0.90 -0.34 -10.79
CA CYS A 57 0.61 -1.32 -11.83
C CYS A 57 0.60 -2.74 -11.28
N PHE A 58 -0.27 -3.62 -11.82
CA PHE A 58 -0.20 -5.05 -11.58
C PHE A 58 0.50 -5.74 -12.76
N VAL A 59 1.66 -6.34 -12.49
CA VAL A 59 2.49 -7.06 -13.46
C VAL A 59 2.20 -8.55 -13.36
N GLN A 60 1.71 -9.15 -14.44
CA GLN A 60 1.54 -10.59 -14.54
C GLN A 60 2.85 -11.25 -14.99
N GLU A 61 3.26 -12.31 -14.31
CA GLU A 61 4.43 -13.09 -14.75
C GLU A 61 4.07 -13.99 -15.93
N ALA A 62 4.96 -14.01 -16.93
CA ALA A 62 4.72 -14.76 -18.16
C ALA A 62 4.70 -16.28 -17.87
N GLY A 63 3.54 -16.91 -18.06
CA GLY A 63 3.37 -18.36 -18.00
C GLY A 63 2.57 -18.88 -16.80
N GLU A 64 2.19 -18.04 -15.83
CA GLU A 64 1.35 -18.47 -14.72
C GLU A 64 -0.14 -18.52 -15.12
N ARG A 65 -0.78 -19.68 -14.90
CA ARG A 65 -2.24 -19.82 -15.04
C ARG A 65 -2.92 -19.19 -13.84
N HIS A 66 -3.73 -18.17 -14.10
CA HIS A 66 -4.70 -17.53 -13.18
C HIS A 66 -4.08 -16.93 -11.90
N ASN A 67 -4.08 -15.60 -11.81
CA ASN A 67 -3.77 -14.77 -10.63
C ASN A 67 -2.29 -14.70 -10.19
N GLY A 68 -1.37 -15.18 -11.02
CA GLY A 68 0.07 -15.02 -10.85
C GLY A 68 0.55 -13.62 -11.23
N GLY A 69 1.05 -12.85 -10.26
CA GLY A 69 1.56 -11.51 -10.49
C GLY A 69 1.81 -10.70 -9.23
N HIS A 70 2.40 -9.53 -9.40
CA HIS A 70 2.76 -8.62 -8.31
C HIS A 70 2.43 -7.17 -8.67
N TYR A 71 2.18 -6.35 -7.65
CA TYR A 71 2.07 -4.91 -7.77
C TYR A 71 3.46 -4.28 -7.83
N ARG A 72 3.57 -3.18 -8.55
CA ARG A 72 4.76 -2.33 -8.64
C ARG A 72 4.32 -0.87 -8.63
N ILE A 73 5.05 -0.02 -7.90
CA ILE A 73 4.89 1.43 -8.00
C ILE A 73 5.79 1.93 -9.12
N ASP A 74 5.21 2.55 -10.14
CA ASP A 74 5.94 3.11 -11.29
C ASP A 74 6.24 4.60 -11.06
N ASP A 75 5.34 5.33 -10.41
CA ASP A 75 5.50 6.74 -10.03
C ASP A 75 4.77 7.03 -8.71
N TRP A 76 5.36 7.87 -7.87
CA TRP A 76 4.76 8.36 -6.63
C TRP A 76 3.93 9.63 -6.84
N GLY A 77 4.02 10.26 -8.01
CA GLY A 77 3.28 11.47 -8.35
C GLY A 77 3.56 12.60 -7.38
N ALA A 78 2.52 13.11 -6.72
CA ALA A 78 2.62 14.22 -5.78
C ALA A 78 3.17 13.83 -4.39
N ILE A 79 3.40 12.55 -4.13
CA ILE A 79 3.77 12.03 -2.80
C ILE A 79 5.29 11.90 -2.65
N ASP A 80 5.87 12.47 -1.59
CA ASP A 80 7.27 12.26 -1.23
C ASP A 80 7.45 10.90 -0.54
N ARG A 81 7.97 9.91 -1.27
CA ARG A 81 8.36 8.60 -0.74
C ARG A 81 9.27 8.70 0.49
N GLN A 82 10.25 9.60 0.48
CA GLN A 82 11.22 9.70 1.58
C GLN A 82 10.56 10.22 2.87
N TRP A 83 9.51 11.02 2.75
CA TRP A 83 8.71 11.42 3.92
C TRP A 83 8.08 10.21 4.59
N ILE A 84 7.59 9.23 3.82
CA ILE A 84 6.98 8.02 4.36
C ILE A 84 8.02 7.20 5.12
N GLU A 85 9.22 7.00 4.54
CA GLU A 85 10.32 6.28 5.19
C GLU A 85 10.70 6.91 6.53
N ARG A 86 10.86 8.24 6.58
CA ARG A 86 11.17 8.97 7.83
C ARG A 86 10.07 8.88 8.88
N ASN A 87 8.82 8.70 8.47
CA ASN A 87 7.65 8.71 9.35
C ASN A 87 7.02 7.32 9.55
N LEU A 88 7.68 6.25 9.10
CA LEU A 88 7.10 4.91 9.02
C LEU A 88 6.58 4.41 10.37
N ALA A 89 7.35 4.59 11.43
CA ALA A 89 6.97 4.21 12.79
C ALA A 89 5.70 4.94 13.27
N GLN A 90 5.58 6.24 12.97
CA GLN A 90 4.40 7.02 13.31
C GLN A 90 3.17 6.57 12.51
N ILE A 91 3.33 6.34 11.21
CA ILE A 91 2.26 5.86 10.33
C ILE A 91 1.70 4.53 10.86
N LYS A 92 2.59 3.57 11.15
CA LYS A 92 2.22 2.27 11.72
C LYS A 92 1.50 2.40 13.05
N ALA A 93 2.01 3.23 13.96
CA ALA A 93 1.38 3.48 15.26
C ALA A 93 -0.02 4.08 15.13
N VAL A 94 -0.23 5.01 14.19
CA VAL A 94 -1.53 5.63 13.91
C VAL A 94 -2.54 4.63 13.35
N LEU A 95 -2.07 3.66 12.55
CA LEU A 95 -2.90 2.62 11.94
C LEU A 95 -3.08 1.38 12.83
N ALA A 96 -2.31 1.28 13.92
CA ALA A 96 -2.17 0.08 14.73
C ALA A 96 -1.75 -1.15 13.90
N TYR A 97 -0.81 -0.97 12.97
CA TYR A 97 -0.23 -2.04 12.17
C TYR A 97 1.08 -2.57 12.78
N PRO A 98 1.44 -3.86 12.56
CA PRO A 98 2.67 -4.46 13.05
C PRO A 98 3.90 -3.76 12.48
#